data_AF-A0AAU5KRH7-F1
#
_entry.id   AF-A0AAU5KRH7-F1
#
_cell.length_a   1.000
_cell.length_b   1.000
_cell.length_c   1.000
_cell.angle_alpha   90.00
_cell.angle_beta   90.00
_cell.angle_gamma   90.00
#
_symmetry.space_group_name_H-M   'P 1'
#
loop_
_entity.id
_entity.type
_entity.pdbx_description
1 polymer ?
#
loop_
_entity_poly.entity_id
_entity_poly.type
_entity_poly.pdbx_seq_one_letter_code
_entity_poly.pdbx_strand_id
1 'polypeptide(L)'
;MLVSLRRTLLAILLALTGLLMLPGGASADTPASVLFNQYSQRCPDARSGIQDMHPCAPSDNPGMWVVKRVPGYPERFTVTTSSPDGVLCLTADDLPMTTGCVAGYTRQQWEITPFEAEPALYDLVGLRLKNVGTSDCLDNSRKNFGGWKLVLRGCDGGSYQQWDVYRSTYEAIFSAPPGQHKGMTWGTLEQRADNVVHVGFDNLTNSDPYNGDTAANAVLPVLCIRQDGRPAPAGVPTSGFHSWAGGEVKVTPALPGYELTSRAVADQKCATAFGTGFRMAEFHDGTGWGLWANGTLPANTRFWTAISGQSANPWD
;
A
#
# COMPACT_ATOMS: atom_id res chain seq x y z
N MET A 1 -28.96 -19.13 43.52
CA MET A 1 -28.63 -17.81 42.92
C MET A 1 -27.12 -17.51 42.87
N LEU A 2 -26.29 -17.90 43.84
CA LEU A 2 -24.83 -17.58 43.82
C LEU A 2 -23.99 -18.32 42.76
N VAL A 3 -24.42 -19.48 42.26
CA VAL A 3 -23.64 -20.27 41.29
C VAL A 3 -23.74 -19.70 39.86
N SER A 4 -24.82 -18.97 39.55
CA SER A 4 -25.05 -18.40 38.22
C SER A 4 -24.21 -17.16 37.96
N LEU A 5 -23.86 -16.37 38.99
CA LEU A 5 -23.06 -15.15 38.83
C LEU A 5 -21.58 -15.42 38.51
N ARG A 6 -21.02 -16.54 39.00
CA ARG A 6 -19.60 -16.87 38.78
C ARG A 6 -19.29 -17.31 37.35
N ARG A 7 -20.27 -17.88 36.62
CA ARG A 7 -20.08 -18.29 35.22
C ARG A 7 -20.18 -17.11 34.24
N THR A 8 -20.98 -16.10 34.55
CA THR A 8 -21.10 -14.89 33.72
C THR A 8 -19.89 -13.96 33.86
N LEU A 9 -19.31 -13.86 35.06
CA LEU A 9 -18.10 -13.05 35.30
C LEU A 9 -16.83 -13.63 34.64
N LEU A 10 -16.73 -14.96 34.48
CA LEU A 10 -15.59 -15.58 33.81
C LEU A 10 -15.67 -15.48 32.27
N ALA A 11 -16.88 -15.44 31.71
CA ALA A 11 -17.09 -15.21 30.28
C ALA A 11 -16.81 -13.75 29.88
N ILE A 12 -17.05 -12.79 30.76
CA ILE A 12 -16.74 -11.37 30.52
C ILE A 12 -15.22 -11.10 30.66
N LEU A 13 -14.51 -11.81 31.55
CA LEU A 13 -13.06 -11.65 31.69
C LEU A 13 -12.27 -12.24 30.50
N LEU A 14 -12.76 -13.30 29.86
CA LEU A 14 -12.14 -13.89 28.66
C LEU A 14 -12.44 -13.11 27.36
N ALA A 15 -13.52 -12.34 27.33
CA ALA A 15 -13.85 -11.45 26.21
C ALA A 15 -13.05 -10.12 26.25
N LEU A 16 -12.57 -9.70 27.43
CA LEU A 16 -11.78 -8.46 27.57
C LEU A 16 -10.28 -8.63 27.30
N THR A 17 -9.74 -9.85 27.31
CA THR A 17 -8.32 -10.11 26.99
C THR A 17 -8.04 -10.35 25.49
N GLY A 18 -9.06 -10.36 24.64
CA GLY A 18 -8.92 -10.48 23.17
C GLY A 18 -8.74 -9.14 22.44
N LEU A 19 -8.89 -8.01 23.14
CA LEU A 19 -8.56 -6.68 22.64
C LEU A 19 -7.12 -6.37 23.01
N LEU A 20 -6.16 -6.70 22.14
CA LEU A 20 -4.85 -6.05 21.98
C LEU A 20 -3.94 -6.97 21.17
N MET A 21 -4.31 -7.25 19.92
CA MET A 21 -3.37 -7.40 18.79
C MET A 21 -4.19 -7.23 17.52
N LEU A 22 -4.44 -5.97 17.15
CA LEU A 22 -4.69 -5.69 15.73
C LEU A 22 -3.44 -6.19 15.00
N PRO A 23 -3.54 -7.13 14.04
CA PRO A 23 -2.40 -7.42 13.19
C PRO A 23 -2.04 -6.09 12.53
N GLY A 24 -0.88 -5.54 12.90
CA GLY A 24 -0.35 -4.35 12.25
C GLY A 24 -0.40 -4.64 10.76
N GLY A 25 -1.07 -3.76 10.00
CA GLY A 25 -1.25 -3.92 8.57
C GLY A 25 0.08 -4.28 7.95
N ALA A 26 0.25 -5.55 7.57
CA ALA A 26 1.45 -5.97 6.89
C ALA A 26 1.49 -5.14 5.62
N SER A 27 2.51 -4.28 5.49
CA SER A 27 2.86 -3.67 4.21
C SER A 27 2.86 -4.80 3.20
N ALA A 28 1.99 -4.75 2.19
CA ALA A 28 1.91 -5.80 1.19
C ALA A 28 3.32 -5.96 0.59
N ASP A 29 3.87 -7.17 0.69
CA ASP A 29 5.16 -7.51 0.10
C ASP A 29 5.10 -7.24 -1.41
N THR A 30 6.22 -6.82 -2.03
CA THR A 30 6.24 -6.74 -3.49
C THR A 30 6.06 -8.13 -4.10
N PRO A 31 5.58 -8.22 -5.36
CA PRO A 31 5.77 -9.43 -6.14
C PRO A 31 7.25 -9.87 -6.09
N ALA A 32 7.48 -11.17 -6.14
CA ALA A 32 8.83 -11.70 -6.19
C ALA A 32 9.48 -11.38 -7.55
N SER A 33 10.77 -11.05 -7.55
CA SER A 33 11.53 -10.67 -8.73
C SER A 33 12.92 -11.29 -8.77
N VAL A 34 13.47 -11.39 -9.96
CA VAL A 34 14.92 -11.50 -10.14
C VAL A 34 15.61 -10.25 -9.59
N LEU A 35 16.86 -10.41 -9.13
CA LEU A 35 17.80 -9.32 -8.91
C LEU A 35 18.98 -9.51 -9.89
N PHE A 36 18.81 -9.00 -11.10
CA PHE A 36 19.74 -9.22 -12.22
C PHE A 36 20.74 -8.08 -12.31
N ASN A 37 22.04 -8.36 -12.34
CA ASN A 37 23.02 -7.29 -12.54
C ASN A 37 23.26 -7.02 -14.03
N GLN A 38 23.02 -5.78 -14.48
CA GLN A 38 23.13 -5.38 -15.88
C GLN A 38 24.52 -5.68 -16.47
N TYR A 39 25.60 -5.33 -15.74
CA TYR A 39 26.96 -5.47 -16.26
C TYR A 39 27.43 -6.93 -16.39
N SER A 40 27.27 -7.72 -15.33
CA SER A 40 27.76 -9.12 -15.33
C SER A 40 26.80 -10.12 -15.96
N GLN A 41 25.54 -9.73 -16.12
CA GLN A 41 24.42 -10.58 -16.54
C GLN A 41 24.24 -11.80 -15.62
N ARG A 42 24.25 -11.54 -14.31
CA ARG A 42 24.24 -12.58 -13.25
C ARG A 42 23.34 -12.18 -12.09
N CYS A 43 22.91 -13.20 -11.36
CA CYS A 43 22.08 -13.08 -10.18
C CYS A 43 22.88 -13.52 -8.96
N PRO A 44 22.62 -12.93 -7.78
CA PRO A 44 23.14 -13.47 -6.54
C PRO A 44 22.63 -14.89 -6.29
N ASP A 45 23.50 -15.76 -5.80
CA ASP A 45 23.09 -17.06 -5.26
C ASP A 45 22.26 -16.84 -4.00
N ALA A 46 21.09 -17.48 -3.86
CA ALA A 46 20.24 -17.36 -2.66
C ALA A 46 20.64 -18.36 -1.56
N ARG A 47 21.92 -18.39 -1.17
CA ARG A 47 22.46 -19.35 -0.19
C ARG A 47 23.21 -18.65 0.94
N SER A 48 22.89 -18.98 2.19
CA SER A 48 23.47 -18.32 3.36
C SER A 48 25.00 -18.37 3.35
N GLY A 49 25.65 -17.25 3.63
CA GLY A 49 27.11 -17.15 3.76
C GLY A 49 27.91 -17.21 2.45
N ILE A 50 27.28 -17.11 1.28
CA ILE A 50 27.95 -17.12 -0.02
C ILE A 50 27.84 -15.71 -0.65
N GLN A 51 28.85 -15.23 -1.39
CA GLN A 51 28.76 -13.94 -2.11
C GLN A 51 28.56 -14.11 -3.61
N ASP A 52 28.45 -15.36 -4.05
CA ASP A 52 28.62 -15.78 -5.42
C ASP A 52 27.44 -15.36 -6.29
N MET A 53 27.75 -15.21 -7.58
CA MET A 53 26.75 -14.91 -8.58
C MET A 53 26.83 -15.93 -9.71
N HIS A 54 25.68 -16.45 -10.11
CA HIS A 54 25.55 -17.40 -11.21
C HIS A 54 24.97 -16.70 -12.46
N PRO A 55 25.28 -17.20 -13.67
CA PRO A 55 24.56 -16.77 -14.87
C PRO A 55 23.08 -17.03 -14.67
N CYS A 56 22.26 -16.04 -14.96
CA CYS A 56 20.81 -16.18 -14.93
C CYS A 56 20.22 -15.36 -16.07
N ALA A 57 19.29 -15.96 -16.81
CA ALA A 57 18.25 -15.20 -17.46
C ALA A 57 16.99 -15.22 -16.58
N PRO A 58 16.09 -14.23 -16.69
CA PRO A 58 14.81 -14.28 -15.99
C PRO A 58 13.99 -15.54 -16.28
N SER A 59 14.20 -16.18 -17.44
CA SER A 59 13.59 -17.46 -17.82
C SER A 59 14.08 -18.66 -17.01
N ASP A 60 15.24 -18.56 -16.37
CA ASP A 60 15.90 -19.69 -15.72
C ASP A 60 15.42 -19.91 -14.27
N ASN A 61 14.36 -19.18 -13.87
CA ASN A 61 13.85 -19.11 -12.50
C ASN A 61 14.99 -18.91 -11.47
N PRO A 62 15.78 -17.83 -11.61
CA PRO A 62 16.82 -17.54 -10.63
C PRO A 62 16.21 -17.39 -9.25
N GLY A 63 17.02 -17.54 -8.19
CA GLY A 63 16.57 -17.30 -6.83
C GLY A 63 15.77 -16.00 -6.74
N MET A 64 14.50 -16.12 -6.31
CA MET A 64 13.55 -15.01 -6.34
C MET A 64 13.66 -14.17 -5.08
N TRP A 65 13.62 -12.86 -5.27
CA TRP A 65 13.79 -11.85 -4.24
C TRP A 65 12.49 -11.08 -4.02
N VAL A 66 12.19 -10.77 -2.76
CA VAL A 66 11.06 -9.95 -2.34
C VAL A 66 11.60 -8.71 -1.65
N VAL A 67 11.12 -7.55 -2.09
CA VAL A 67 11.46 -6.25 -1.51
C VAL A 67 10.35 -5.86 -0.54
N LYS A 68 10.70 -5.45 0.67
CA LYS A 68 9.73 -5.10 1.72
C LYS A 68 10.07 -3.76 2.33
N ARG A 69 9.11 -2.84 2.43
CA ARG A 69 9.31 -1.58 3.15
C ARG A 69 9.61 -1.83 4.62
N VAL A 70 10.52 -1.06 5.18
CA VAL A 70 10.82 -1.10 6.62
C VAL A 70 9.72 -0.34 7.36
N PRO A 71 9.03 -0.97 8.34
CA PRO A 71 8.01 -0.27 9.12
C PRO A 71 8.56 1.01 9.76
N GLY A 72 7.84 2.13 9.58
CA GLY A 72 8.24 3.45 10.08
C GLY A 72 9.24 4.22 9.22
N TYR A 73 9.78 3.62 8.15
CA TYR A 73 10.74 4.23 7.23
C TYR A 73 10.35 3.95 5.77
N PRO A 74 9.40 4.70 5.19
CA PRO A 74 8.84 4.43 3.85
C PRO A 74 9.87 4.48 2.72
N GLU A 75 11.00 5.15 2.94
CA GLU A 75 12.13 5.27 2.02
C GLU A 75 13.14 4.10 2.08
N ARG A 76 12.95 3.16 3.02
CA ARG A 76 13.88 2.05 3.28
C ARG A 76 13.24 0.71 3.02
N PHE A 77 14.03 -0.21 2.51
CA PHE A 77 13.59 -1.54 2.14
C PHE A 77 14.52 -2.62 2.70
N THR A 78 13.96 -3.79 2.98
CA THR A 78 14.71 -5.04 3.11
C THR A 78 14.56 -5.83 1.81
N VAL A 79 15.58 -6.60 1.46
CA VAL A 79 15.59 -7.44 0.25
C VAL A 79 15.82 -8.87 0.70
N THR A 80 14.86 -9.75 0.43
CA THR A 80 14.79 -11.09 1.04
C THR A 80 14.58 -12.18 0.02
N THR A 81 15.02 -13.40 0.32
CA THR A 81 14.71 -14.59 -0.50
C THR A 81 13.71 -15.48 0.20
N SER A 82 12.99 -16.29 -0.58
CA SER A 82 12.31 -17.50 -0.11
C SER A 82 13.17 -18.73 -0.44
N SER A 83 14.23 -18.97 0.33
CA SER A 83 15.08 -20.16 0.16
C SER A 83 14.49 -21.38 0.90
N PRO A 84 14.74 -22.63 0.43
CA PRO A 84 14.46 -23.84 1.19
C PRO A 84 15.06 -23.84 2.60
N ASP A 85 16.18 -23.11 2.78
CA ASP A 85 16.91 -22.98 4.05
C ASP A 85 16.34 -21.87 4.96
N GLY A 86 15.24 -21.22 4.55
CA GLY A 86 14.58 -20.12 5.25
C GLY A 86 14.72 -18.76 4.55
N VAL A 87 14.22 -17.71 5.19
CA VAL A 87 14.30 -16.34 4.66
C VAL A 87 15.71 -15.80 4.84
N LEU A 88 16.45 -15.58 3.75
CA LEU A 88 17.74 -14.88 3.79
C LEU A 88 17.52 -13.39 3.57
N CYS A 89 18.26 -12.56 4.30
CA CYS A 89 18.24 -11.11 4.16
C CYS A 89 19.52 -10.63 3.48
N LEU A 90 19.41 -9.81 2.44
CA LEU A 90 20.53 -9.13 1.83
C LEU A 90 21.10 -8.11 2.83
N THR A 91 22.39 -8.24 3.15
CA THR A 91 23.10 -7.41 4.12
C THR A 91 24.36 -6.81 3.51
N ALA A 92 24.86 -5.76 4.13
CA ALA A 92 26.13 -5.14 3.82
C ALA A 92 27.33 -5.74 4.59
N ASP A 93 27.13 -6.80 5.36
CA ASP A 93 28.20 -7.46 6.10
C ASP A 93 29.20 -8.18 5.19
N ASP A 94 30.32 -8.64 5.76
CA ASP A 94 31.36 -9.40 5.05
C ASP A 94 30.80 -10.66 4.37
N LEU A 95 29.61 -11.12 4.75
CA LEU A 95 28.78 -12.05 4.01
C LEU A 95 27.48 -11.34 3.66
N PRO A 96 27.20 -11.07 2.37
CA PRO A 96 26.09 -10.22 1.94
C PRO A 96 24.72 -10.90 2.12
N MET A 97 24.69 -12.11 2.67
CA MET A 97 23.46 -12.80 3.04
C MET A 97 23.58 -13.39 4.43
N THR A 98 22.58 -13.07 5.25
CA THR A 98 22.43 -13.57 6.62
C THR A 98 21.08 -14.25 6.77
N THR A 99 20.99 -15.26 7.63
CA THR A 99 19.74 -15.95 7.93
C THR A 99 18.84 -15.02 8.74
N GLY A 100 17.68 -14.65 8.19
CA GLY A 100 16.69 -13.76 8.80
C GLY A 100 17.05 -12.27 8.72
N CYS A 101 16.03 -11.43 8.55
CA CYS A 101 16.18 -9.99 8.72
C CYS A 101 16.03 -9.62 10.21
N VAL A 102 17.01 -8.88 10.72
CA VAL A 102 17.05 -8.34 12.07
C VAL A 102 16.36 -6.97 12.07
N ALA A 103 15.29 -6.84 12.85
CA ALA A 103 14.54 -5.59 12.96
C ALA A 103 15.44 -4.44 13.40
N GLY A 104 15.35 -3.30 12.69
CA GLY A 104 16.15 -2.11 12.98
C GLY A 104 17.62 -2.17 12.55
N TYR A 105 18.09 -3.30 12.00
CA TYR A 105 19.49 -3.41 11.59
C TYR A 105 19.75 -2.73 10.25
N THR A 106 20.40 -1.57 10.27
CA THR A 106 20.57 -0.69 9.11
C THR A 106 21.43 -1.28 8.00
N ARG A 107 22.30 -2.24 8.30
CA ARG A 107 23.11 -2.94 7.28
C ARG A 107 22.29 -3.92 6.43
N GLN A 108 21.08 -4.27 6.85
CA GLN A 108 20.11 -5.04 6.05
C GLN A 108 19.04 -4.15 5.38
N GLN A 109 19.17 -2.82 5.49
CA GLN A 109 18.24 -1.87 4.92
C GLN A 109 18.87 -1.14 3.73
N TRP A 110 18.05 -0.89 2.72
CA TRP A 110 18.45 -0.35 1.44
C TRP A 110 17.56 0.83 1.05
N GLU A 111 18.18 1.94 0.64
CA GLU A 111 17.54 3.00 -0.13
C GLU A 111 17.55 2.54 -1.59
N ILE A 112 16.37 2.37 -2.18
CA ILE A 112 16.23 1.90 -3.56
C ILE A 112 15.77 3.07 -4.42
N THR A 113 16.52 3.36 -5.49
CA THR A 113 16.23 4.48 -6.42
C THR A 113 16.16 3.98 -7.86
N PRO A 114 15.32 4.58 -8.73
CA PRO A 114 15.39 4.33 -10.17
C PRO A 114 16.81 4.61 -10.67
N PHE A 115 17.36 3.71 -11.48
CA PHE A 115 18.72 3.86 -11.99
C PHE A 115 18.95 3.00 -13.22
N GLU A 116 19.29 3.63 -14.32
CA GLU A 116 19.54 2.96 -15.61
C GLU A 116 20.80 3.58 -16.24
N ALA A 117 21.94 2.96 -15.97
CA ALA A 117 23.23 3.33 -16.55
C ALA A 117 23.36 2.82 -18.00
N GLU A 118 22.73 1.68 -18.30
CA GLU A 118 22.60 1.09 -19.62
C GLU A 118 21.17 0.57 -19.83
N PRO A 119 20.69 0.47 -21.09
CA PRO A 119 19.37 -0.07 -21.37
C PRO A 119 19.20 -1.47 -20.75
N ALA A 120 18.16 -1.63 -19.93
CA ALA A 120 17.91 -2.88 -19.24
C ALA A 120 17.67 -4.04 -20.21
N LEU A 121 18.20 -5.22 -19.88
CA LEU A 121 17.98 -6.44 -20.65
C LEU A 121 16.65 -7.12 -20.26
N TYR A 122 16.10 -7.94 -21.17
CA TYR A 122 14.95 -8.81 -20.91
C TYR A 122 13.65 -8.10 -20.46
N ASP A 123 13.41 -6.87 -20.94
CA ASP A 123 12.27 -6.03 -20.54
C ASP A 123 12.17 -5.77 -19.02
N LEU A 124 13.29 -5.93 -18.31
CA LEU A 124 13.42 -5.56 -16.91
C LEU A 124 13.55 -4.04 -16.76
N VAL A 125 13.57 -3.58 -15.53
CA VAL A 125 13.73 -2.15 -15.21
C VAL A 125 14.83 -1.97 -14.17
N GLY A 126 15.74 -1.04 -14.45
CA GLY A 126 16.92 -0.78 -13.63
C GLY A 126 16.62 0.00 -12.36
N LEU A 127 17.24 -0.44 -11.27
CA LEU A 127 17.29 0.24 -9.98
C LEU A 127 18.69 0.17 -9.38
N ARG A 128 18.92 0.98 -8.36
CA ARG A 128 20.14 0.99 -7.56
C ARG A 128 19.80 0.82 -6.10
N LEU A 129 20.57 -0.02 -5.41
CA LEU A 129 20.42 -0.28 -3.98
C LEU A 129 21.60 0.35 -3.25
N LYS A 130 21.32 1.34 -2.41
CA LYS A 130 22.31 1.96 -1.52
C LYS A 130 22.05 1.48 -0.09
N ASN A 131 23.07 0.95 0.57
CA ASN A 131 22.93 0.47 1.92
C ASN A 131 22.77 1.64 2.91
N VAL A 132 21.81 1.54 3.84
CA VAL A 132 21.55 2.58 4.85
C VAL A 132 22.69 2.66 5.87
N GLY A 133 23.27 1.51 6.25
CA GLY A 133 24.33 1.45 7.26
C GLY A 133 25.70 1.92 6.77
N THR A 134 26.06 1.61 5.52
CA THR A 134 27.39 1.95 4.97
C THR A 134 27.39 3.12 3.99
N SER A 135 26.22 3.50 3.46
CA SER A 135 26.08 4.44 2.33
C SER A 135 26.70 3.99 1.00
N ASP A 136 27.24 2.77 0.94
CA ASP A 136 27.75 2.17 -0.29
C ASP A 136 26.63 1.56 -1.12
N CYS A 137 26.82 1.51 -2.43
CA CYS A 137 25.93 0.85 -3.36
C CYS A 137 26.28 -0.63 -3.51
N LEU A 138 25.24 -1.45 -3.68
CA LEU A 138 25.38 -2.84 -4.08
C LEU A 138 26.00 -2.89 -5.48
N ASP A 139 27.09 -3.62 -5.59
CA ASP A 139 27.93 -3.69 -6.77
C ASP A 139 28.39 -5.15 -6.95
N ASN A 140 29.09 -5.43 -8.02
CA ASN A 140 29.66 -6.74 -8.28
C ASN A 140 31.08 -6.66 -8.83
N SER A 141 31.85 -7.72 -8.61
CA SER A 141 33.21 -7.80 -9.12
C SER A 141 33.58 -9.20 -9.55
N ARG A 142 34.50 -9.28 -10.52
CA ARG A 142 35.12 -10.56 -10.88
C ARG A 142 35.97 -11.07 -9.72
N LYS A 143 35.92 -12.38 -9.52
CA LYS A 143 36.83 -13.09 -8.61
C LYS A 143 38.16 -13.38 -9.30
N ASN A 144 39.20 -13.54 -8.48
CA ASN A 144 40.55 -13.89 -8.97
C ASN A 144 40.60 -15.25 -9.70
N PHE A 145 39.74 -16.19 -9.32
CA PHE A 145 39.72 -17.56 -9.87
C PHE A 145 38.47 -17.84 -10.73
N GLY A 146 38.00 -16.83 -11.45
CA GLY A 146 36.80 -16.93 -12.27
C GLY A 146 35.50 -16.81 -11.47
N GLY A 147 34.44 -16.41 -12.16
CA GLY A 147 33.15 -16.11 -11.53
C GLY A 147 33.06 -14.68 -10.98
N TRP A 148 31.95 -14.42 -10.30
CA TRP A 148 31.55 -13.09 -9.85
C TRP A 148 31.07 -13.15 -8.41
N LYS A 149 31.18 -12.01 -7.74
CA LYS A 149 30.70 -11.84 -6.37
C LYS A 149 30.04 -10.49 -6.17
N LEU A 150 29.12 -10.46 -5.23
CA LEU A 150 28.61 -9.22 -4.64
C LEU A 150 29.71 -8.49 -3.88
N VAL A 151 29.73 -7.18 -3.99
CA VAL A 151 30.57 -6.28 -3.18
C VAL A 151 29.79 -5.01 -2.87
N LEU A 152 30.29 -4.23 -1.92
CA LEU A 152 29.86 -2.86 -1.69
C LEU A 152 30.94 -1.92 -2.16
N ARG A 153 30.52 -0.85 -2.85
CA ARG A 153 31.41 0.22 -3.30
C ARG A 153 30.71 1.57 -3.19
N GLY A 154 31.49 2.64 -3.16
CA GLY A 154 30.94 3.98 -3.30
C GLY A 154 30.05 4.07 -4.54
N CYS A 155 28.90 4.73 -4.39
CA CYS A 155 27.94 4.84 -5.48
C CYS A 155 28.52 5.63 -6.66
N ASP A 156 28.39 5.10 -7.86
CA ASP A 156 28.80 5.73 -9.11
C ASP A 156 27.72 5.58 -10.21
N GLY A 157 28.08 5.93 -11.45
CA GLY A 157 27.19 5.89 -12.61
C GLY A 157 27.35 4.64 -13.49
N GLY A 158 28.09 3.62 -13.04
CA GLY A 158 28.39 2.43 -13.83
C GLY A 158 27.29 1.38 -13.77
N SER A 159 27.19 0.58 -14.84
CA SER A 159 26.24 -0.55 -14.95
C SER A 159 26.52 -1.69 -13.97
N TYR A 160 27.67 -1.69 -13.28
CA TYR A 160 27.97 -2.59 -12.15
C TYR A 160 27.00 -2.42 -10.98
N GLN A 161 26.43 -1.22 -10.82
CA GLN A 161 25.51 -0.86 -9.74
C GLN A 161 24.06 -0.79 -10.20
N GLN A 162 23.80 -1.13 -11.47
CA GLN A 162 22.45 -1.29 -12.00
C GLN A 162 21.99 -2.72 -11.78
N TRP A 163 20.89 -2.84 -11.04
CA TRP A 163 20.22 -4.09 -10.75
C TRP A 163 18.82 -4.02 -11.33
N ASP A 164 18.52 -4.91 -12.26
CA ASP A 164 17.26 -4.95 -12.97
C ASP A 164 16.29 -5.94 -12.32
N VAL A 165 15.04 -5.53 -12.26
CA VAL A 165 13.92 -6.28 -11.67
C VAL A 165 12.74 -6.35 -12.63
N TYR A 166 11.77 -7.23 -12.36
CA TYR A 166 10.51 -7.19 -13.10
C TYR A 166 9.78 -5.87 -12.89
N ARG A 167 9.14 -5.38 -13.95
CA ARG A 167 8.35 -4.13 -13.94
C ARG A 167 7.33 -4.08 -12.80
N SER A 168 6.65 -5.18 -12.50
CA SER A 168 5.68 -5.27 -11.40
C SER A 168 6.29 -5.00 -10.02
N THR A 169 7.56 -5.39 -9.82
CA THR A 169 8.28 -5.11 -8.57
C THR A 169 8.76 -3.67 -8.53
N TYR A 170 9.26 -3.14 -9.65
CA TYR A 170 9.60 -1.73 -9.80
C TYR A 170 8.40 -0.84 -9.47
N GLU A 171 7.24 -1.13 -10.07
CA GLU A 171 5.98 -0.42 -9.81
C GLU A 171 5.56 -0.54 -8.35
N ALA A 172 5.74 -1.68 -7.68
CA ALA A 172 5.40 -1.81 -6.26
C ALA A 172 6.38 -1.07 -5.31
N ILE A 173 7.65 -0.90 -5.70
CA ILE A 173 8.65 -0.13 -4.93
C ILE A 173 8.38 1.37 -5.05
N PHE A 174 8.08 1.83 -6.27
CA PHE A 174 7.97 3.24 -6.61
C PHE A 174 6.53 3.75 -6.76
N SER A 175 5.53 2.88 -6.64
CA SER A 175 4.18 3.33 -6.30
C SER A 175 4.25 4.08 -4.98
N ALA A 176 3.43 5.11 -4.87
CA ALA A 176 3.30 5.85 -3.62
C ALA A 176 3.10 4.82 -2.49
N PRO A 177 3.86 4.90 -1.39
CA PRO A 177 3.45 4.19 -0.18
C PRO A 177 1.98 4.55 0.07
N PRO A 178 1.14 3.62 0.53
CA PRO A 178 -0.18 3.98 1.04
C PRO A 178 0.04 5.16 2.01
N GLY A 179 -0.43 6.36 1.68
CA GLY A 179 -0.11 7.56 2.45
C GLY A 179 0.56 8.75 1.74
N GLN A 180 1.15 8.61 0.55
CA GLN A 180 1.76 9.77 -0.16
C GLN A 180 0.87 10.38 -1.24
N HIS A 181 0.01 9.60 -1.90
CA HIS A 181 -1.00 10.16 -2.79
C HIS A 181 -2.11 10.80 -1.96
N LYS A 182 -2.59 11.99 -2.36
CA LYS A 182 -3.75 12.58 -1.71
C LYS A 182 -5.00 11.80 -2.13
N GLY A 183 -5.87 11.53 -1.18
CA GLY A 183 -7.20 11.02 -1.47
C GLY A 183 -8.20 12.16 -1.60
N MET A 184 -9.21 11.95 -2.43
CA MET A 184 -10.35 12.82 -2.56
C MET A 184 -11.25 12.68 -1.34
N THR A 185 -11.71 13.81 -0.84
CA THR A 185 -12.71 13.85 0.22
C THR A 185 -13.91 14.68 -0.20
N TRP A 186 -15.05 14.40 0.39
CA TRP A 186 -16.26 15.22 0.28
C TRP A 186 -16.70 15.75 1.63
N GLY A 187 -17.48 16.82 1.60
CA GLY A 187 -18.16 17.37 2.77
C GLY A 187 -19.67 17.17 2.72
N THR A 188 -20.33 17.38 3.85
CA THR A 188 -21.78 17.58 3.91
C THR A 188 -22.11 19.00 3.44
N LEU A 189 -22.90 19.11 2.38
CA LEU A 189 -23.36 20.37 1.80
C LEU A 189 -24.70 20.81 2.39
N GLU A 190 -25.60 19.85 2.62
CA GLU A 190 -26.91 20.08 3.23
C GLU A 190 -27.36 18.85 4.02
N GLN A 191 -28.04 19.07 5.15
CA GLN A 191 -28.73 18.04 5.90
C GLN A 191 -30.15 18.49 6.22
N ARG A 192 -31.13 17.73 5.75
CA ARG A 192 -32.56 18.02 5.90
C ARG A 192 -33.15 17.31 7.11
N ALA A 193 -34.26 17.85 7.63
CA ALA A 193 -34.97 17.30 8.77
C ALA A 193 -35.66 15.94 8.47
N ASP A 194 -35.86 15.59 7.20
CA ASP A 194 -36.47 14.33 6.75
C ASP A 194 -35.45 13.19 6.53
N ASN A 195 -34.28 13.26 7.17
CA ASN A 195 -33.18 12.28 7.07
C ASN A 195 -32.68 12.11 5.63
N VAL A 196 -32.49 13.23 4.95
CA VAL A 196 -31.93 13.34 3.62
C VAL A 196 -30.70 14.23 3.70
N VAL A 197 -29.61 13.80 3.08
CA VAL A 197 -28.33 14.51 3.10
C VAL A 197 -27.80 14.71 1.69
N HIS A 198 -27.25 15.89 1.45
CA HIS A 198 -26.47 16.22 0.27
C HIS A 198 -25.00 16.25 0.66
N VAL A 199 -24.20 15.40 0.02
CA VAL A 199 -22.75 15.38 0.16
C VAL A 199 -22.13 15.60 -1.21
N GLY A 200 -20.92 16.14 -1.25
CA GLY A 200 -20.29 16.36 -2.55
C GLY A 200 -19.08 17.28 -2.50
N PHE A 201 -18.74 17.71 -3.71
CA PHE A 201 -17.76 18.73 -3.99
C PHE A 201 -18.16 20.06 -3.36
N ASP A 202 -17.27 20.62 -2.53
CA ASP A 202 -17.38 21.98 -2.00
C ASP A 202 -16.53 22.98 -2.81
N ASN A 203 -15.25 22.69 -3.00
CA ASN A 203 -14.33 23.46 -3.84
C ASN A 203 -13.10 22.60 -4.23
N LEU A 204 -12.33 23.06 -5.23
CA LEU A 204 -11.15 22.34 -5.72
C LEU A 204 -10.02 22.18 -4.69
N THR A 205 -9.92 23.07 -3.70
CA THR A 205 -8.90 22.93 -2.64
C THR A 205 -9.21 21.78 -1.70
N ASN A 206 -10.49 21.50 -1.51
CA ASN A 206 -10.98 20.60 -0.48
C ASN A 206 -11.58 19.32 -1.05
N SER A 207 -11.95 19.26 -2.32
CA SER A 207 -12.59 18.11 -2.97
C SER A 207 -12.04 17.93 -4.39
N ASP A 208 -10.74 17.65 -4.54
CA ASP A 208 -10.09 17.57 -5.87
C ASP A 208 -10.28 16.16 -6.48
N PRO A 209 -11.11 16.01 -7.53
CA PRO A 209 -11.32 14.71 -8.18
C PRO A 209 -10.16 14.29 -9.09
N TYR A 210 -9.21 15.17 -9.37
CA TYR A 210 -8.13 14.90 -10.32
C TYR A 210 -6.84 14.43 -9.64
N ASN A 211 -6.51 15.03 -8.49
CA ASN A 211 -5.26 14.74 -7.77
C ASN A 211 -5.46 14.37 -6.29
N GLY A 212 -6.70 14.43 -5.80
CA GLY A 212 -7.00 14.35 -4.38
C GLY A 212 -6.62 15.60 -3.61
N ASP A 213 -7.35 15.86 -2.52
CA ASP A 213 -7.21 17.06 -1.69
C ASP A 213 -6.52 16.79 -0.34
N THR A 214 -6.69 15.59 0.20
CA THR A 214 -6.31 15.25 1.57
C THR A 214 -5.19 14.22 1.62
N ALA A 215 -4.14 14.47 2.40
CA ALA A 215 -3.05 13.52 2.59
C ALA A 215 -3.58 12.18 3.14
N ALA A 216 -3.13 11.05 2.59
CA ALA A 216 -3.63 9.73 3.00
C ALA A 216 -3.24 9.33 4.45
N ASN A 217 -2.42 10.11 5.17
CA ASN A 217 -2.24 9.96 6.62
C ASN A 217 -3.35 10.61 7.47
N ALA A 218 -4.24 11.40 6.86
CA ALA A 218 -5.37 11.99 7.56
C ALA A 218 -6.34 10.90 8.04
N VAL A 219 -6.89 11.10 9.24
CA VAL A 219 -7.83 10.16 9.87
C VAL A 219 -9.24 10.68 9.65
N LEU A 220 -9.93 10.13 8.66
CA LEU A 220 -11.28 10.53 8.28
C LEU A 220 -12.20 9.30 8.15
N PRO A 221 -13.51 9.45 8.42
CA PRO A 221 -14.48 8.41 8.11
C PRO A 221 -14.60 8.15 6.60
N VAL A 222 -15.00 6.94 6.22
CA VAL A 222 -15.35 6.59 4.83
C VAL A 222 -16.84 6.84 4.61
N LEU A 223 -17.19 7.55 3.54
CA LEU A 223 -18.58 7.66 3.11
C LEU A 223 -19.00 6.34 2.47
N CYS A 224 -19.98 5.68 3.07
CA CYS A 224 -20.51 4.40 2.61
C CYS A 224 -21.93 4.59 2.07
N ILE A 225 -22.23 3.96 0.95
CA ILE A 225 -23.55 3.97 0.32
C ILE A 225 -24.07 2.55 0.11
N ARG A 226 -25.39 2.39 0.24
CA ARG A 226 -26.14 1.23 -0.24
C ARG A 226 -27.26 1.72 -1.14
N GLN A 227 -27.17 1.41 -2.44
CA GLN A 227 -28.21 1.72 -3.41
C GLN A 227 -29.20 0.55 -3.47
N ASP A 228 -30.46 0.83 -3.14
CA ASP A 228 -31.54 -0.14 -3.10
C ASP A 228 -32.72 0.25 -4.01
N GLY A 229 -32.54 1.29 -4.83
CA GLY A 229 -33.52 1.73 -5.82
C GLY A 229 -34.71 2.48 -5.24
N ARG A 230 -34.64 2.90 -3.96
CA ARG A 230 -35.71 3.69 -3.34
C ARG A 230 -35.96 5.01 -4.09
N PRO A 231 -37.20 5.51 -4.15
CA PRO A 231 -37.53 6.74 -4.86
C PRO A 231 -36.95 7.98 -4.15
N ALA A 232 -36.71 9.04 -4.92
CA ALA A 232 -36.27 10.32 -4.40
C ALA A 232 -37.38 10.95 -3.53
N PRO A 233 -37.05 11.46 -2.32
CA PRO A 233 -37.96 12.27 -1.53
C PRO A 233 -38.36 13.57 -2.25
N ALA A 234 -39.47 14.17 -1.82
CA ALA A 234 -39.95 15.41 -2.41
C ALA A 234 -38.88 16.52 -2.38
N GLY A 235 -38.71 17.21 -3.50
CA GLY A 235 -37.74 18.30 -3.65
C GLY A 235 -36.29 17.87 -3.82
N VAL A 236 -36.00 16.58 -3.92
CA VAL A 236 -34.65 16.07 -4.23
C VAL A 236 -34.48 15.91 -5.75
N PRO A 237 -33.43 16.46 -6.38
CA PRO A 237 -33.20 16.32 -7.81
C PRO A 237 -32.98 14.86 -8.24
N THR A 238 -33.58 14.43 -9.35
CA THR A 238 -33.38 13.11 -9.95
C THR A 238 -32.51 13.14 -11.21
N SER A 239 -31.96 14.29 -11.54
CA SER A 239 -31.11 14.50 -12.73
C SER A 239 -30.10 15.61 -12.48
N GLY A 240 -29.04 15.63 -13.29
CA GLY A 240 -27.93 16.59 -13.16
C GLY A 240 -26.92 16.15 -12.10
N PHE A 241 -25.76 16.80 -12.08
CA PHE A 241 -24.56 16.37 -11.35
C PHE A 241 -24.61 16.47 -9.82
N HIS A 242 -25.78 16.39 -9.21
CA HIS A 242 -25.97 16.30 -7.76
C HIS A 242 -27.32 15.63 -7.53
N SER A 243 -27.53 14.46 -8.12
CA SER A 243 -28.85 13.81 -8.15
C SER A 243 -29.00 12.76 -7.05
N TRP A 244 -30.24 12.29 -6.90
CA TRP A 244 -30.60 11.21 -6.01
C TRP A 244 -29.85 9.92 -6.38
N ALA A 245 -29.10 9.39 -5.42
CA ALA A 245 -28.33 8.18 -5.62
C ALA A 245 -29.16 6.89 -5.52
N GLY A 246 -30.45 6.95 -5.20
CA GLY A 246 -31.28 5.74 -5.10
C GLY A 246 -30.97 4.86 -3.88
N GLY A 247 -30.58 5.46 -2.75
CA GLY A 247 -30.09 4.70 -1.61
C GLY A 247 -29.94 5.46 -0.30
N GLU A 248 -29.20 4.84 0.62
CA GLU A 248 -28.83 5.43 1.90
C GLU A 248 -27.31 5.53 2.07
N VAL A 249 -26.87 6.52 2.86
CA VAL A 249 -25.48 6.73 3.23
C VAL A 249 -25.25 6.65 4.73
N LYS A 250 -24.07 6.15 5.10
CA LYS A 250 -23.53 6.07 6.46
C LYS A 250 -22.04 6.35 6.42
N VAL A 251 -21.44 6.59 7.58
CA VAL A 251 -20.01 6.87 7.67
C VAL A 251 -19.34 5.98 8.70
N THR A 252 -18.24 5.34 8.33
CA THR A 252 -17.51 4.44 9.23
C THR A 252 -16.92 5.20 10.43
N PRO A 253 -16.39 4.50 11.45
CA PRO A 253 -15.36 5.09 12.30
C PRO A 253 -14.21 5.66 11.44
N ALA A 254 -13.60 6.74 11.91
CA ALA A 254 -12.50 7.39 11.20
C ALA A 254 -11.28 6.48 11.12
N LEU A 255 -10.63 6.45 9.95
CA LEU A 255 -9.44 5.65 9.68
C LEU A 255 -8.44 6.45 8.84
N PRO A 256 -7.14 6.16 8.96
CA PRO A 256 -6.14 6.72 8.06
C PRO A 256 -6.41 6.34 6.61
N GLY A 257 -6.36 7.30 5.69
CA GLY A 257 -6.58 7.05 4.26
C GLY A 257 -5.68 5.94 3.67
N TYR A 258 -4.45 5.78 4.16
CA TYR A 258 -3.53 4.74 3.73
C TYR A 258 -4.01 3.31 4.02
N GLU A 259 -5.00 3.13 4.91
CA GLU A 259 -5.63 1.81 5.09
C GLU A 259 -6.57 1.44 3.94
N LEU A 260 -6.95 2.40 3.09
CA LEU A 260 -7.75 2.18 1.90
C LEU A 260 -6.79 1.88 0.75
N THR A 261 -6.29 0.64 0.69
CA THR A 261 -5.26 0.22 -0.28
C THR A 261 -5.83 -0.26 -1.61
N SER A 262 -7.15 -0.32 -1.75
CA SER A 262 -7.86 -0.58 -3.01
C SER A 262 -9.34 -0.29 -2.85
N ARG A 263 -10.07 -0.20 -3.97
CA ARG A 263 -11.53 -0.14 -3.96
C ARG A 263 -12.16 -1.28 -3.17
N ALA A 264 -11.68 -2.51 -3.36
CA ALA A 264 -12.19 -3.69 -2.65
C ALA A 264 -11.98 -3.59 -1.14
N VAL A 265 -10.84 -3.07 -0.68
CA VAL A 265 -10.58 -2.85 0.75
C VAL A 265 -11.51 -1.78 1.31
N ALA A 266 -11.71 -0.68 0.59
CA ALA A 266 -12.61 0.38 1.04
C ALA A 266 -14.08 -0.07 1.11
N ASP A 267 -14.54 -0.81 0.11
CA ASP A 267 -15.87 -1.42 0.10
C ASP A 267 -16.04 -2.42 1.26
N GLN A 268 -14.99 -3.20 1.56
CA GLN A 268 -14.99 -4.12 2.69
C GLN A 268 -15.11 -3.38 4.04
N LYS A 269 -14.49 -2.20 4.21
CA LYS A 269 -14.67 -1.39 5.43
C LYS A 269 -16.14 -0.99 5.61
N CYS A 270 -16.80 -0.59 4.54
CA CYS A 270 -18.24 -0.26 4.55
C CYS A 270 -19.13 -1.48 4.83
N ALA A 271 -18.89 -2.60 4.14
CA ALA A 271 -19.64 -3.84 4.35
C ALA A 271 -19.47 -4.39 5.77
N THR A 272 -18.26 -4.27 6.34
CA THR A 272 -17.98 -4.69 7.72
C THR A 272 -18.72 -3.82 8.73
N ALA A 273 -18.78 -2.51 8.50
CA ALA A 273 -19.44 -1.57 9.41
C ALA A 273 -20.97 -1.64 9.36
N PHE A 274 -21.56 -1.88 8.18
CA PHE A 274 -22.99 -1.69 7.96
C PHE A 274 -23.73 -2.89 7.34
N GLY A 275 -23.01 -3.94 7.01
CA GLY A 275 -23.55 -5.17 6.41
C GLY A 275 -23.53 -5.17 4.87
N THR A 276 -23.98 -6.29 4.31
CA THR A 276 -23.99 -6.55 2.87
C THR A 276 -24.70 -5.44 2.08
N GLY A 277 -24.12 -5.06 0.94
CA GLY A 277 -24.65 -4.06 0.03
C GLY A 277 -24.13 -2.63 0.28
N PHE A 278 -23.50 -2.38 1.43
CA PHE A 278 -22.73 -1.15 1.62
C PHE A 278 -21.36 -1.25 0.97
N ARG A 279 -20.99 -0.18 0.25
CA ARG A 279 -19.69 0.02 -0.38
C ARG A 279 -19.24 1.46 -0.19
N MET A 280 -17.98 1.78 -0.46
CA MET A 280 -17.53 3.18 -0.49
C MET A 280 -18.34 3.93 -1.56
N ALA A 281 -18.80 5.13 -1.22
CA ALA A 281 -19.45 6.02 -2.17
C ALA A 281 -18.46 6.44 -3.25
N GLU A 282 -18.97 6.61 -4.45
CA GLU A 282 -18.21 6.95 -5.65
C GLU A 282 -18.74 8.25 -6.24
N PHE A 283 -17.84 9.04 -6.84
CA PHE A 283 -18.09 10.38 -7.37
C PHE A 283 -19.35 10.47 -8.28
N HIS A 284 -19.64 9.42 -9.03
CA HIS A 284 -20.74 9.32 -9.98
C HIS A 284 -22.00 8.63 -9.45
N ASP A 285 -22.07 8.28 -8.16
CA ASP A 285 -23.26 7.67 -7.56
C ASP A 285 -24.50 8.57 -7.62
N GLY A 286 -24.30 9.90 -7.66
CA GLY A 286 -25.31 10.93 -7.94
C GLY A 286 -25.12 11.62 -9.30
N THR A 287 -24.52 10.92 -10.27
CA THR A 287 -24.16 11.37 -11.64
C THR A 287 -22.96 12.34 -11.75
N GLY A 288 -22.21 12.56 -10.67
CA GLY A 288 -21.00 13.40 -10.63
C GLY A 288 -21.13 14.45 -9.51
N TRP A 289 -20.04 15.13 -9.12
CA TRP A 289 -19.93 16.32 -8.23
C TRP A 289 -20.64 16.32 -6.86
N GLY A 290 -21.52 15.37 -6.57
CA GLY A 290 -22.19 15.17 -5.30
C GLY A 290 -23.37 14.23 -5.45
N LEU A 291 -24.00 13.89 -4.33
CA LEU A 291 -25.18 13.04 -4.31
C LEU A 291 -26.12 13.38 -3.18
N TRP A 292 -27.40 13.13 -3.42
CA TRP A 292 -28.41 13.05 -2.38
C TRP A 292 -28.70 11.61 -2.02
N ALA A 293 -28.83 11.33 -0.73
CA ALA A 293 -29.19 10.01 -0.22
C ALA A 293 -29.94 10.13 1.11
N ASN A 294 -30.62 9.05 1.52
CA ASN A 294 -31.14 8.95 2.88
C ASN A 294 -29.98 8.83 3.87
N GLY A 295 -30.00 9.60 4.95
CA GLY A 295 -29.02 9.47 6.01
C GLY A 295 -28.90 10.72 6.87
N THR A 296 -28.27 10.53 8.02
CA THR A 296 -27.88 11.61 8.94
C THR A 296 -26.40 11.41 9.24
N LEU A 297 -25.57 12.35 8.81
CA LEU A 297 -24.13 12.32 8.97
C LEU A 297 -23.72 13.31 10.08
N PRO A 298 -22.57 13.08 10.75
CA PRO A 298 -22.01 14.05 11.68
C PRO A 298 -21.78 15.40 11.00
N ALA A 299 -22.19 16.48 11.66
CA ALA A 299 -21.99 17.83 11.15
C ALA A 299 -20.48 18.15 11.00
N ASN A 300 -20.16 19.04 10.05
CA ASN A 300 -18.79 19.55 9.82
C ASN A 300 -17.72 18.46 9.65
N THR A 301 -18.10 17.31 9.09
CA THR A 301 -17.19 16.17 8.90
C THR A 301 -16.89 16.01 7.42
N ARG A 302 -15.61 15.71 7.11
CA ARG A 302 -15.16 15.30 5.78
C ARG A 302 -15.06 13.79 5.73
N PHE A 303 -15.28 13.23 4.55
CA PHE A 303 -15.30 11.79 4.35
C PHE A 303 -14.43 11.40 3.17
N TRP A 304 -13.72 10.29 3.27
CA TRP A 304 -13.12 9.65 2.11
C TRP A 304 -14.23 9.23 1.14
N THR A 305 -14.06 9.54 -0.14
CA THR A 305 -14.96 9.12 -1.22
C THR A 305 -14.12 8.68 -2.43
N ALA A 306 -14.65 7.78 -3.25
CA ALA A 306 -13.90 7.20 -4.37
C ALA A 306 -14.16 7.95 -5.67
N ILE A 307 -13.22 7.87 -6.61
CA ILE A 307 -13.44 8.22 -8.01
C ILE A 307 -12.80 7.20 -8.94
N SER A 308 -13.55 6.83 -9.96
CA SER A 308 -13.10 5.89 -10.99
C SER A 308 -12.44 6.64 -12.15
N GLY A 309 -11.30 6.12 -12.63
CA GLY A 309 -10.62 6.68 -13.81
C GLY A 309 -9.85 7.99 -13.56
N GLN A 310 -9.68 8.40 -12.30
CA GLN A 310 -8.80 9.49 -11.89
C GLN A 310 -7.83 9.00 -10.81
N SER A 311 -6.66 9.63 -10.74
CA SER A 311 -5.64 9.39 -9.69
C SER A 311 -5.95 10.29 -8.51
N ALA A 312 -7.00 10.02 -7.76
CA ALA A 312 -7.44 10.83 -6.63
C ALA A 312 -8.01 10.00 -5.49
N ASN A 313 -7.65 8.73 -5.40
CA ASN A 313 -7.98 7.85 -4.29
C ASN A 313 -6.75 7.65 -3.40
N PRO A 314 -6.95 7.32 -2.11
CA PRO A 314 -5.82 7.02 -1.22
C PRO A 314 -4.93 5.83 -1.63
N TRP A 315 -5.41 4.97 -2.54
CA TRP A 315 -4.70 3.79 -3.07
C TRP A 315 -3.98 4.03 -4.40
N ASP A 316 -4.08 5.23 -4.96
CA ASP A 316 -3.43 5.55 -6.24
C ASP A 316 -1.92 5.84 -6.06
#